data_AF-A0A202DGW2-F1
#
_entry.id   AF-A0A202DGW2-F1
#
_cell.length_a   1.000
_cell.length_b   1.000
_cell.length_c   1.000
_cell.angle_alpha   90.00
_cell.angle_beta   90.00
_cell.angle_gamma   90.00
#
_symmetry.space_group_name_H-M   'P 1'
#
loop_
_entity.id
_entity.type
_entity.pdbx_description
1 polymer ?
#
loop_
_entity_poly.entity_id
_entity_poly.type
_entity_poly.pdbx_seq_one_letter_code
_entity_poly.pdbx_strand_id
1 'polypeptide(L)'
;MKQINWLFGKNGALFQAAAAGNTELLGNLINDGANVNTLSAKHYTPLHRAAQHGHLDTVKLLLESGADKDVISEDGQSPLSMAEANGHEDIVSLLNA
;
A
#
# COMPACT_ATOMS: atom_id res chain seq x y z
N MET A 1 22.26 14.16 13.03
CA MET A 1 22.39 12.75 13.41
C MET A 1 21.36 11.96 12.62
N LYS A 2 21.79 10.96 11.85
CA LYS A 2 20.94 10.10 11.03
C LYS A 2 20.04 9.29 11.96
N GLN A 3 18.72 9.39 11.79
CA GLN A 3 17.76 8.64 12.59
C GLN A 3 18.10 7.14 12.52
N ILE A 4 18.27 6.54 13.70
CA ILE A 4 18.51 5.12 13.86
C ILE A 4 17.20 4.41 13.49
N ASN A 5 17.18 3.92 12.26
CA ASN A 5 16.14 3.08 11.69
C ASN A 5 16.36 1.67 12.27
N TRP A 6 15.66 1.33 13.35
CA TRP A 6 15.46 -0.07 13.69
C TRP A 6 14.72 -0.72 12.52
N LEU A 7 15.18 -1.88 12.05
CA LEU A 7 14.86 -2.50 10.76
C LEU A 7 13.38 -2.91 10.53
N PHE A 8 12.44 -2.37 11.30
CA PHE A 8 10.98 -2.49 11.13
C PHE A 8 10.25 -1.19 11.53
N GLY A 9 10.76 -0.02 11.12
CA GLY A 9 10.10 1.28 11.40
C GLY A 9 8.65 1.33 10.90
N LYS A 10 7.88 2.36 11.29
CA LYS A 10 6.43 2.55 10.97
C LYS A 10 6.05 2.19 9.52
N ASN A 11 6.95 2.43 8.57
CA ASN A 11 6.77 2.09 7.16
C ASN A 11 6.68 0.58 6.89
N GLY A 12 7.48 -0.25 7.57
CA GLY A 12 7.38 -1.71 7.49
C GLY A 12 6.07 -2.23 8.07
N ALA A 13 5.61 -1.66 9.18
CA ALA A 13 4.30 -1.98 9.76
C ALA A 13 3.16 -1.63 8.82
N LEU A 14 3.27 -0.52 8.08
CA LEU A 14 2.27 -0.09 7.09
C LEU A 14 2.16 -1.09 5.93
N PHE A 15 3.27 -1.64 5.44
CA PHE A 15 3.24 -2.73 4.44
C PHE A 15 2.52 -3.97 4.97
N GLN A 16 2.79 -4.38 6.20
CA GLN A 16 2.16 -5.57 6.79
C GLN A 16 0.67 -5.36 7.02
N ALA A 17 0.27 -4.19 7.54
CA ALA A 17 -1.14 -3.84 7.70
C ALA A 17 -1.87 -3.85 6.35
N ALA A 18 -1.26 -3.29 5.30
CA ALA A 18 -1.83 -3.29 3.97
C ALA A 18 -1.93 -4.68 3.34
N ALA A 19 -0.90 -5.52 3.51
CA ALA A 19 -0.89 -6.90 2.99
C ALA A 19 -1.89 -7.81 3.73
N ALA A 20 -2.09 -7.57 5.02
CA ALA A 20 -3.03 -8.32 5.85
C ALA A 20 -4.48 -7.82 5.75
N GLY A 21 -4.72 -6.67 5.13
CA GLY A 21 -6.06 -6.05 5.09
C GLY A 21 -6.50 -5.50 6.45
N ASN A 22 -5.55 -5.22 7.35
CA ASN A 22 -5.86 -4.67 8.67
C ASN A 22 -6.06 -3.16 8.58
N THR A 23 -7.25 -2.76 8.13
CA THR A 23 -7.64 -1.35 7.92
C THR A 23 -7.55 -0.51 9.20
N GLU A 24 -7.83 -1.09 10.37
CA GLU A 24 -7.73 -0.39 11.67
C GLU A 24 -6.28 -0.03 12.00
N LEU A 25 -5.37 -1.01 11.94
CA LEU A 25 -3.95 -0.77 12.17
C LEU A 25 -3.37 0.19 11.12
N LEU A 26 -3.78 0.03 9.86
CA LEU A 26 -3.38 0.92 8.77
C LEU A 26 -3.75 2.38 9.09
N GLY A 27 -5.01 2.63 9.48
CA GLY A 27 -5.49 3.95 9.84
C GLY A 27 -4.75 4.55 11.03
N ASN A 28 -4.51 3.75 12.07
CA ASN A 28 -3.72 4.19 13.23
C ASN A 28 -2.30 4.59 12.84
N LEU A 29 -1.63 3.80 11.99
CA LEU A 29 -0.27 4.10 11.52
C LEU A 29 -0.23 5.39 10.68
N ILE A 30 -1.22 5.60 9.80
CA ILE A 30 -1.34 6.81 8.98
C ILE A 30 -1.55 8.05 9.88
N ASN A 31 -2.46 7.96 10.85
CA ASN A 31 -2.70 9.02 11.83
C ASN A 31 -1.45 9.33 12.67
N ASP A 32 -0.64 8.32 12.95
CA ASP A 32 0.66 8.43 13.62
C ASP A 32 1.79 8.99 12.71
N GLY A 33 1.45 9.42 11.49
CA GLY A 33 2.38 10.03 10.54
C GLY A 33 3.20 9.04 9.72
N ALA A 34 2.73 7.80 9.55
CA ALA A 34 3.35 6.89 8.59
C ALA A 34 3.21 7.43 7.16
N ASN A 35 4.26 7.29 6.36
CA ASN A 35 4.22 7.73 4.97
C ASN A 35 3.50 6.67 4.11
N VAL A 36 2.29 7.01 3.62
CA VAL A 36 1.48 6.16 2.74
C VAL A 36 2.17 5.78 1.43
N ASN A 37 3.09 6.63 0.96
CA ASN A 37 3.86 6.44 -0.27
C ASN A 37 5.26 5.87 0.02
N THR A 38 5.47 5.24 1.17
CA THR A 38 6.73 4.58 1.46
C THR A 38 7.01 3.47 0.44
N LEU A 39 8.27 3.36 0.03
CA LEU A 39 8.72 2.36 -0.92
C LEU A 39 9.46 1.23 -0.20
N SER A 40 9.25 0.01 -0.68
CA SER A 40 10.13 -1.12 -0.37
C SER A 40 11.41 -1.06 -1.20
N ALA A 41 12.34 -1.98 -0.95
CA ALA A 41 13.58 -2.08 -1.73
C ALA A 41 13.37 -2.28 -3.24
N LYS A 42 12.21 -2.82 -3.65
CA LYS A 42 11.81 -3.05 -5.05
C LYS A 42 10.78 -2.05 -5.56
N HIS A 43 10.68 -0.88 -4.93
CA HIS A 43 9.72 0.19 -5.25
C HIS A 43 8.23 -0.16 -5.14
N TYR A 44 7.85 -1.27 -4.49
CA TYR A 44 6.45 -1.49 -4.12
C TYR A 44 6.02 -0.52 -3.02
N THR A 45 4.76 -0.11 -3.05
CA THR A 45 4.06 0.70 -2.02
C THR A 45 3.10 -0.19 -1.20
N PRO A 46 2.58 0.28 -0.05
CA PRO A 46 1.48 -0.39 0.66
C PRO A 46 0.26 -0.64 -0.25
N LEU A 47 -0.03 0.29 -1.17
CA LEU A 47 -1.13 0.16 -2.13
C LEU A 47 -0.98 -1.04 -3.05
N HIS A 48 0.25 -1.35 -3.50
CA HIS A 48 0.52 -2.58 -4.26
C HIS A 48 0.12 -3.84 -3.48
N ARG A 49 0.42 -3.89 -2.17
CA ARG A 49 0.11 -5.06 -1.33
C ARG A 49 -1.38 -5.21 -1.08
N ALA A 50 -2.07 -4.11 -0.78
CA ALA A 50 -3.52 -4.13 -0.61
C ALA A 50 -4.23 -4.57 -1.91
N ALA A 51 -3.78 -4.04 -3.06
CA ALA A 51 -4.32 -4.38 -4.38
C ALA A 51 -4.04 -5.84 -4.78
N GLN A 52 -2.81 -6.34 -4.54
CA GLN A 52 -2.44 -7.74 -4.79
C GLN A 52 -3.34 -8.73 -4.02
N HIS A 53 -3.69 -8.41 -2.79
CA HIS A 53 -4.40 -9.33 -1.88
C HIS A 53 -5.92 -9.13 -1.84
N GLY A 54 -6.47 -8.16 -2.56
CA GLY A 54 -7.93 -8.00 -2.66
C GLY A 54 -8.56 -7.20 -1.52
N HIS A 55 -7.78 -6.40 -0.79
CA HIS A 55 -8.27 -5.70 0.41
C HIS A 55 -8.92 -4.35 0.07
N LEU A 56 -10.15 -4.37 -0.45
CA LEU A 56 -10.85 -3.19 -0.97
C LEU A 56 -10.87 -2.00 0.01
N ASP A 57 -11.23 -2.24 1.28
CA ASP A 57 -11.32 -1.15 2.27
C ASP A 57 -9.95 -0.55 2.62
N THR A 58 -8.92 -1.39 2.63
CA THR A 58 -7.53 -0.94 2.79
C THR A 58 -7.07 -0.13 1.58
N VAL A 59 -7.42 -0.54 0.35
CA VAL A 59 -7.15 0.23 -0.87
C VAL A 59 -7.81 1.60 -0.81
N LYS A 60 -9.11 1.67 -0.47
CA LYS A 60 -9.84 2.94 -0.32
C LYS A 60 -9.16 3.86 0.69
N LEU A 61 -8.87 3.35 1.89
CA LEU A 61 -8.23 4.15 2.94
C LEU A 61 -6.86 4.70 2.49
N LEU A 62 -6.06 3.91 1.79
CA LEU A 62 -4.78 4.37 1.25
C LEU A 62 -4.97 5.50 0.22
N LEU A 63 -5.92 5.35 -0.72
CA LEU A 63 -6.22 6.37 -1.73
C LEU A 63 -6.76 7.66 -1.10
N GLU A 64 -7.68 7.56 -0.15
CA GLU A 64 -8.21 8.69 0.63
C GLU A 64 -7.11 9.41 1.42
N SER A 65 -6.08 8.67 1.82
CA SER A 65 -4.90 9.21 2.53
C SER A 65 -3.82 9.75 1.59
N GLY A 66 -4.07 9.81 0.27
CA GLY A 66 -3.15 10.37 -0.72
C GLY A 66 -2.09 9.40 -1.23
N ALA A 67 -2.35 8.10 -1.19
CA ALA A 67 -1.49 7.12 -1.86
C ALA A 67 -1.50 7.34 -3.38
N ASP A 68 -0.32 7.33 -3.97
CA ASP A 68 -0.14 7.42 -5.43
C ASP A 68 -0.45 6.05 -6.06
N LYS A 69 -1.48 6.03 -6.91
CA LYS A 69 -1.96 4.82 -7.61
C LYS A 69 -1.17 4.49 -8.88
N ASP A 70 -0.37 5.42 -9.38
CA ASP A 70 0.35 5.29 -10.65
C ASP A 70 1.81 4.83 -10.45
N VAL A 71 2.20 4.49 -9.22
CA VAL A 71 3.55 4.03 -8.91
C VAL A 71 3.84 2.69 -9.58
N ILE A 72 4.99 2.61 -10.26
CA ILE A 72 5.49 1.40 -10.89
C ILE A 72 6.63 0.83 -10.07
N SER A 73 6.53 -0.45 -9.72
CA SER A 73 7.59 -1.20 -9.02
C SER A 73 8.79 -1.46 -9.92
N GLU A 74 9.91 -1.92 -9.35
CA GLU A 74 11.09 -2.32 -10.12
C GLU A 74 10.79 -3.49 -11.09
N ASP A 75 9.81 -4.34 -10.75
CA ASP A 75 9.37 -5.45 -11.60
C ASP A 75 8.34 -5.01 -12.67
N GLY A 76 8.13 -3.69 -12.85
CA GLY A 76 7.20 -3.14 -13.83
C GLY A 76 5.72 -3.33 -13.48
N GLN A 77 5.40 -3.58 -12.21
CA GLN A 77 4.02 -3.76 -11.74
C GLN A 77 3.45 -2.45 -11.22
N SER A 78 2.19 -2.17 -11.53
CA SER A 78 1.40 -1.13 -10.86
C SER A 78 0.44 -1.76 -9.84
N PRO A 79 -0.12 -1.00 -8.88
CA PRO A 79 -1.19 -1.51 -8.05
C PRO A 79 -2.36 -2.08 -8.87
N LEU A 80 -2.69 -1.42 -9.99
CA LEU A 80 -3.71 -1.88 -10.92
C LEU A 80 -3.34 -3.24 -11.54
N SER A 81 -2.13 -3.39 -12.09
CA SER A 81 -1.73 -4.66 -12.73
C SER A 81 -1.71 -5.82 -11.73
N MET A 82 -1.37 -5.56 -10.46
CA MET A 82 -1.45 -6.57 -9.41
C MET A 82 -2.89 -6.96 -9.08
N ALA A 83 -3.83 -6.01 -9.03
CA ALA A 83 -5.25 -6.31 -8.83
C ALA A 83 -5.82 -7.13 -10.01
N GLU A 84 -5.49 -6.75 -11.24
CA GLU A 84 -5.90 -7.46 -12.46
C GLU A 84 -5.36 -8.89 -12.49
N ALA A 85 -4.06 -9.07 -12.24
CA ALA A 85 -3.41 -10.37 -12.26
C ALA A 85 -3.95 -11.35 -11.20
N ASN A 86 -4.55 -10.82 -10.12
CA ASN A 86 -5.15 -11.63 -9.04
C ASN A 86 -6.68 -11.68 -9.08
N GLY A 87 -7.34 -11.02 -10.05
CA GLY A 87 -8.79 -11.11 -10.27
C GLY A 87 -9.65 -10.25 -9.33
N HIS A 88 -9.11 -9.19 -8.75
CA HIS A 88 -9.84 -8.33 -7.80
C HIS A 88 -10.58 -7.20 -8.55
N GLU A 89 -11.68 -7.55 -9.22
CA GLU A 89 -12.42 -6.67 -10.15
C GLU A 89 -12.95 -5.37 -9.50
N ASP A 90 -13.30 -5.42 -8.22
CA ASP A 90 -13.76 -4.28 -7.43
C ASP A 90 -12.65 -3.23 -7.24
N ILE A 91 -11.43 -3.69 -6.96
CA ILE A 91 -10.23 -2.85 -6.85
C ILE A 91 -9.79 -2.34 -8.22
N VAL A 92 -9.87 -3.17 -9.26
CA VAL A 92 -9.59 -2.75 -10.65
C VAL A 92 -10.50 -1.59 -11.04
N SER A 93 -11.80 -1.71 -10.74
CA SER A 93 -12.78 -0.65 -11.00
C SER A 93 -12.46 0.62 -10.21
N LEU A 94 -12.06 0.48 -8.94
CA LEU A 94 -11.70 1.61 -8.08
C LEU A 94 -10.41 2.33 -8.54
N LEU A 95 -9.40 1.59 -8.99
CA LEU A 95 -8.13 2.17 -9.43
C LEU A 95 -8.21 2.80 -10.82
N ASN A 96 -9.14 2.34 -11.67
CA ASN A 96 -9.43 2.93 -12.98
C ASN A 96 -10.33 4.18 -12.94
N ALA A 97 -10.97 4.46 -11.80
CA ALA A 97 -11.79 5.66 -11.60
C ALA A 97 -10.95 6.93 -11.47
#